data_AF-A0A2T4DGE0-F1
#
_entry.id   AF-A0A2T4DGE0-F1
#
_cell.length_a   1.000
_cell.length_b   1.000
_cell.length_c   1.000
_cell.angle_alpha   90.00
_cell.angle_beta   90.00
_cell.angle_gamma   90.00
#
_symmetry.space_group_name_H-M   'P 1'
#
loop_
_entity.id
_entity.type
_entity.pdbx_description
1 polymer ?
#
loop_
_entity_poly.entity_id
_entity_poly.type
_entity_poly.pdbx_seq_one_letter_code
_entity_poly.pdbx_strand_id
1 'polypeptide(L)'
;MSPKLAKKYPGIKTFKGRNIANGEVIRLNYSKKGFHAMIFSEKGQIFIDPLSLDDAENYHVYYKKDFAKSVPQKDFFESEPIIYDQQRLNAARQLASTGAVQRPSGTQLRTYRIAIAATGEYTQYHGGTVEDALSAIVTTLNRVNGIYERDVAVRMVLVDNNDEIIFTDPSTDPFNNSSNSILLNQLQTQIDEIIGSNNYDIGHGFSVGNGGVAGLGVVCQNGSKARGVTGSFDPVGDPFDIDYVAHELGHQFGASHTFNSEIGSCSKGNRSANSAYEPGSGTTIMAYAGICGSDNIQQNSDAYFHVESLISINSFIQLSGGNSCAQITETGNNIPIVEAGTGGFTIPIGTPFQLNGTVTDPDGDLVYTNWEQFDLGAAGSPETPSGNAPLFRSFLHSSDTFRIFPQLSDILNQTQTIGEILPAYSRDLTFRFVARDNQEVAGVDYDEISFSVSDAAGPFTVDTIEGQ
;
A
#
# COMPACT_ATOMS: atom_id res chain seq x y z
N MET A 1 -19.91 5.31 0.72
CA MET A 1 -21.02 5.13 -0.24
C MET A 1 -21.50 6.48 -0.73
N SER A 2 -22.06 6.56 -1.95
CA SER A 2 -22.78 7.76 -2.38
C SER A 2 -24.01 8.02 -1.49
N PRO A 3 -24.54 9.26 -1.43
CA PRO A 3 -25.75 9.56 -0.66
C PRO A 3 -26.97 8.73 -1.08
N LYS A 4 -27.09 8.39 -2.37
CA LYS A 4 -28.22 7.61 -2.89
C LYS A 4 -28.15 6.15 -2.44
N LEU A 5 -26.98 5.51 -2.56
CA LEU A 5 -26.77 4.14 -2.10
C LEU A 5 -26.91 4.04 -0.58
N ALA A 6 -26.34 4.98 0.18
CA ALA A 6 -26.45 5.02 1.64
C ALA A 6 -27.91 5.16 2.13
N LYS A 7 -28.76 5.88 1.40
CA LYS A 7 -30.20 5.98 1.70
C LYS A 7 -30.94 4.65 1.49
N LYS A 8 -30.50 3.82 0.53
CA LYS A 8 -31.07 2.50 0.28
C LYS A 8 -30.68 1.48 1.35
N TYR A 9 -29.48 1.61 1.92
CA TYR A 9 -28.93 0.73 2.95
C TYR A 9 -28.57 1.49 4.24
N PRO A 10 -29.55 2.05 4.97
CA PRO A 10 -29.30 2.92 6.14
C PRO A 10 -28.66 2.19 7.33
N GLY A 11 -28.66 0.86 7.33
CA GLY A 11 -28.01 0.02 8.32
C GLY A 11 -26.48 -0.02 8.19
N ILE A 12 -25.93 0.34 7.03
CA ILE A 12 -24.48 0.34 6.78
C ILE A 12 -23.94 1.76 6.94
N LYS A 13 -23.09 1.98 7.94
CA LYS A 13 -22.54 3.30 8.27
C LYS A 13 -21.04 3.24 8.42
N THR A 14 -20.36 4.24 7.88
CA THR A 14 -18.92 4.46 8.04
C THR A 14 -18.67 5.77 8.76
N PHE A 15 -17.65 5.82 9.60
CA PHE A 15 -17.23 6.99 10.33
C PHE A 15 -15.72 7.05 10.34
N LYS A 16 -15.22 8.26 10.61
CA LYS A 16 -13.83 8.51 10.92
C LYS A 16 -13.75 9.33 12.19
N GLY A 17 -12.66 9.18 12.93
CA GLY A 17 -12.40 9.93 14.14
C GLY A 17 -10.92 10.26 14.27
N ARG A 18 -10.62 11.28 15.07
CA ARG A 18 -9.27 11.67 15.47
C ARG A 18 -9.24 11.76 16.99
N ASN A 19 -8.20 11.20 17.60
CA ASN A 19 -7.93 11.35 19.01
C ASN A 19 -7.37 12.75 19.26
N ILE A 20 -8.08 13.56 20.03
CA ILE A 20 -7.70 14.96 20.31
C ILE A 20 -6.43 15.10 21.16
N ALA A 21 -6.00 14.03 21.83
CA ALA A 21 -4.84 14.08 22.74
C ALA A 21 -3.52 13.74 22.05
N ASN A 22 -3.52 12.78 21.12
CA ASN A 22 -2.30 12.28 20.46
C ASN A 22 -2.40 12.25 18.93
N GLY A 23 -3.52 12.70 18.35
CA GLY A 23 -3.71 12.79 16.90
C GLY A 23 -4.01 11.46 16.20
N GLU A 24 -4.06 10.31 16.89
CA GLU A 24 -4.36 9.01 16.25
C GLU A 24 -5.68 9.05 15.47
N VAL A 25 -5.72 8.39 14.32
CA VAL A 25 -6.88 8.37 13.42
C VAL A 25 -7.55 7.00 13.45
N ILE A 26 -8.87 6.96 13.45
CA ILE A 26 -9.67 5.73 13.36
C ILE A 26 -10.60 5.78 12.14
N ARG A 27 -10.68 4.67 11.41
CA ARG A 27 -11.77 4.34 10.49
C ARG A 27 -12.63 3.30 11.17
N LEU A 28 -13.94 3.54 11.24
CA LEU A 28 -14.86 2.55 11.80
C LEU A 28 -16.12 2.43 10.96
N ASN A 29 -16.73 1.26 10.99
CA ASN A 29 -18.03 1.04 10.38
C ASN A 29 -18.89 0.13 11.24
N TYR A 30 -20.19 0.25 11.03
CA TYR A 30 -21.20 -0.55 11.69
C TYR A 30 -22.24 -0.99 10.66
N SER A 31 -22.57 -2.27 10.68
CA SER A 31 -23.62 -2.87 9.86
C SER A 31 -24.27 -4.03 10.63
N LYS A 32 -25.16 -4.79 9.98
CA LYS A 32 -25.66 -6.05 10.53
C LYS A 32 -24.57 -7.10 10.75
N LYS A 33 -23.39 -6.93 10.15
CA LYS A 33 -22.18 -7.75 10.39
C LYS A 33 -21.38 -7.32 11.62
N GLY A 34 -21.86 -6.35 12.39
CA GLY A 34 -21.21 -5.87 13.60
C GLY A 34 -20.30 -4.66 13.37
N PHE A 35 -19.52 -4.34 14.41
CA PHE A 35 -18.59 -3.22 14.44
C PHE A 35 -17.23 -3.61 13.89
N HIS A 36 -16.65 -2.79 13.01
CA HIS A 36 -15.29 -2.98 12.51
C HIS A 36 -14.53 -1.66 12.67
N ALA A 37 -13.25 -1.74 13.02
CA ALA A 37 -12.37 -0.57 13.08
C ALA A 37 -10.94 -0.87 12.64
N MET A 38 -10.27 0.19 12.18
CA MET A 38 -8.84 0.26 11.91
C MET A 38 -8.32 1.58 12.50
N ILE A 39 -7.34 1.48 13.40
CA ILE A 39 -6.71 2.62 14.08
C ILE A 39 -5.28 2.76 13.57
N PHE A 40 -4.90 3.97 13.19
CA PHE A 40 -3.54 4.36 12.85
C PHE A 40 -2.86 4.90 14.10
N SER A 41 -1.88 4.14 14.63
CA SER A 41 -1.08 4.51 15.79
C SER A 41 0.41 4.51 15.48
N GLU A 42 1.20 5.17 16.33
CA GLU A 42 2.67 5.12 16.31
C GLU A 42 3.23 3.70 16.37
N LYS A 43 2.51 2.75 16.98
CA LYS A 43 2.97 1.38 17.21
C LYS A 43 2.54 0.41 16.11
N GLY A 44 1.84 0.87 15.08
CA GLY A 44 1.20 0.01 14.10
C GLY A 44 -0.30 0.19 13.99
N GLN A 45 -0.86 -0.42 12.96
CA GLN A 45 -2.30 -0.44 12.75
C GLN A 45 -2.94 -1.46 13.68
N ILE A 46 -3.99 -1.03 14.38
CA ILE A 46 -4.79 -1.87 15.27
C ILE A 46 -6.13 -2.12 14.60
N PHE A 47 -6.55 -3.37 14.59
CA PHE A 47 -7.82 -3.82 14.03
C PHE A 47 -8.75 -4.26 15.15
N ILE A 48 -10.04 -3.92 14.99
CA ILE A 48 -11.13 -4.43 15.82
C ILE A 48 -12.13 -5.05 14.87
N ASP A 49 -12.35 -6.35 15.04
CA ASP A 49 -13.17 -7.16 14.14
C ASP A 49 -14.03 -8.15 14.92
N PRO A 50 -15.22 -8.52 14.39
CA PRO A 50 -16.00 -9.64 14.88
C PRO A 50 -15.18 -10.94 14.92
N LEU A 51 -15.38 -11.79 15.94
CA LEU A 51 -14.68 -13.09 16.02
C LEU A 51 -15.04 -14.03 14.85
N SER A 52 -16.23 -13.88 14.27
CA SER A 52 -16.65 -14.61 13.07
C SER A 52 -17.72 -13.83 12.31
N LEU A 53 -18.01 -14.22 11.07
CA LEU A 53 -19.01 -13.56 10.20
C LEU A 53 -20.43 -13.53 10.78
N ASP A 54 -20.72 -14.42 11.74
CA ASP A 54 -22.03 -14.58 12.38
C ASP A 54 -22.03 -14.13 13.86
N ASP A 55 -20.90 -13.62 14.38
CA ASP A 55 -20.76 -13.18 15.77
C ASP A 55 -20.63 -11.66 15.86
N ALA A 56 -21.74 -10.97 16.06
CA ALA A 56 -21.76 -9.51 16.23
C ALA A 56 -21.55 -9.05 17.70
N GLU A 57 -21.30 -9.96 18.64
CA GLU A 57 -21.22 -9.65 20.07
C GLU A 57 -19.78 -9.72 20.61
N ASN A 58 -18.96 -10.62 20.07
CA ASN A 58 -17.58 -10.80 20.50
C ASN A 58 -16.59 -10.29 19.45
N TYR A 59 -15.55 -9.60 19.93
CA TYR A 59 -14.57 -8.93 19.08
C TYR A 59 -13.15 -9.35 19.47
N HIS A 60 -12.27 -9.46 18.48
CA HIS A 60 -10.83 -9.47 18.73
C HIS A 60 -10.21 -8.10 18.44
N VAL A 61 -9.17 -7.76 19.19
CA VAL A 61 -8.36 -6.56 19.00
C VAL A 61 -6.93 -7.01 18.80
N TYR A 62 -6.32 -6.63 17.68
CA TYR A 62 -5.00 -7.11 17.32
C TYR A 62 -4.21 -6.05 16.56
N TYR A 63 -2.88 -6.06 16.71
CA TYR A 63 -1.99 -5.35 15.79
C TYR A 63 -1.89 -6.15 14.50
N LYS A 64 -1.86 -5.46 13.36
CA LYS A 64 -1.65 -6.09 12.04
C LYS A 64 -0.43 -7.02 12.01
N LYS A 65 0.71 -6.53 12.52
CA LYS A 65 1.97 -7.29 12.59
C LYS A 65 1.88 -8.59 13.40
N ASP A 66 0.93 -8.66 14.34
CA ASP A 66 0.74 -9.81 15.22
C ASP A 66 -0.40 -10.74 14.71
N PHE A 67 -1.02 -10.42 13.56
CA PHE A 67 -2.04 -11.26 12.95
C PHE A 67 -1.42 -12.54 12.39
N ALA A 68 -1.60 -13.63 13.12
CA ALA A 68 -1.23 -14.96 12.66
C ALA A 68 -2.38 -15.57 11.84
N LYS A 69 -2.17 -15.71 10.53
CA LYS A 69 -3.09 -16.46 9.65
C LYS A 69 -3.20 -17.90 10.18
N SER A 70 -4.43 -18.35 10.49
CA SER A 70 -4.71 -19.68 11.04
C SER A 70 -4.38 -20.82 10.06
N VAL A 71 -4.29 -20.49 8.77
CA VAL A 71 -3.77 -21.34 7.70
C VAL A 71 -2.68 -20.54 6.98
N PRO A 72 -1.46 -21.06 6.80
CA PRO A 72 -0.49 -20.43 5.90
C PRO A 72 -1.12 -20.43 4.51
N GLN A 73 -1.62 -19.29 4.05
CA GLN A 73 -2.06 -19.13 2.67
C GLN A 73 -0.79 -19.13 1.81
N LYS A 74 -0.24 -20.32 1.56
CA LYS A 74 0.96 -20.53 0.76
C LYS A 74 0.72 -20.29 -0.74
N ASP A 75 -0.48 -19.86 -1.13
CA ASP A 75 -0.93 -19.97 -2.50
C ASP A 75 -1.40 -18.65 -3.11
N PHE A 76 -1.29 -17.46 -2.48
CA PHE A 76 -1.67 -16.22 -3.19
C PHE A 76 -0.90 -16.11 -4.50
N PHE A 77 -1.66 -16.07 -5.59
CA PHE A 77 -1.14 -16.07 -6.95
C PHE A 77 -1.57 -14.80 -7.65
N GLU A 78 -0.71 -13.80 -7.59
CA GLU A 78 -0.87 -12.60 -8.40
C GLU A 78 -0.22 -12.76 -9.77
N SER A 79 -0.95 -12.31 -10.78
CA SER A 79 -0.44 -12.19 -12.14
C SER A 79 0.11 -10.78 -12.33
N GLU A 80 1.17 -10.64 -13.13
CA GLU A 80 1.72 -9.33 -13.47
C GLU A 80 0.63 -8.31 -13.87
N PRO A 81 0.73 -7.06 -13.40
CA PRO A 81 -0.25 -6.05 -13.76
C PRO A 81 -0.25 -5.80 -15.27
N ILE A 82 -1.43 -5.67 -15.86
CA ILE A 82 -1.58 -5.53 -17.31
C ILE A 82 -1.36 -4.06 -17.70
N ILE A 83 -0.32 -3.80 -18.47
CA ILE A 83 0.03 -2.43 -18.89
C ILE A 83 -0.70 -2.07 -20.19
N TYR A 84 -1.62 -1.11 -20.10
CA TYR A 84 -2.38 -0.63 -21.26
C TYR A 84 -1.73 0.55 -21.98
N ASP A 85 -0.97 1.39 -21.26
CA ASP A 85 -0.37 2.61 -21.80
C ASP A 85 0.94 2.95 -21.08
N GLN A 86 2.00 2.22 -21.40
CA GLN A 86 3.33 2.41 -20.81
C GLN A 86 3.89 3.81 -21.08
N GLN A 87 3.66 4.35 -22.29
CA GLN A 87 4.21 5.63 -22.71
C GLN A 87 3.65 6.76 -21.85
N ARG A 88 2.34 6.73 -21.57
CA ARG A 88 1.68 7.71 -20.71
C ARG A 88 2.21 7.69 -19.27
N LEU A 89 2.43 6.50 -18.70
CA LEU A 89 2.98 6.37 -17.34
C LEU A 89 4.43 6.86 -17.26
N ASN A 90 5.25 6.50 -18.25
CA ASN A 90 6.64 6.95 -18.33
C ASN A 90 6.75 8.47 -18.47
N ALA A 91 5.89 9.09 -19.30
CA ALA A 91 5.85 10.54 -19.46
C ALA A 91 5.52 11.25 -18.14
N ALA A 92 4.55 10.74 -17.37
CA ALA A 92 4.20 11.30 -16.07
C ALA A 92 5.36 11.21 -15.07
N ARG A 93 6.04 10.06 -14.99
CA ARG A 93 7.22 9.88 -14.13
C ARG A 93 8.38 10.80 -14.55
N GLN A 94 8.61 10.98 -15.84
CA GLN A 94 9.65 11.88 -16.35
C GLN A 94 9.38 13.34 -15.98
N LEU A 95 8.12 13.78 -16.00
CA LEU A 95 7.74 15.12 -15.55
C LEU A 95 7.90 15.25 -14.03
N ALA A 96 7.60 14.20 -13.27
CA ALA A 96 7.83 14.19 -11.82
C ALA A 96 9.32 14.34 -11.46
N SER A 97 10.20 13.65 -12.17
CA SER A 97 11.65 13.73 -11.93
C SER A 97 12.26 15.09 -12.27
N THR A 98 11.60 15.91 -13.10
CA THR A 98 12.02 17.29 -13.39
C THR A 98 11.44 18.33 -12.42
N GLY A 99 10.72 17.89 -11.38
CA GLY A 99 10.09 18.77 -10.39
C GLY A 99 8.80 19.43 -10.86
N ALA A 100 8.16 18.93 -11.92
CA ALA A 100 6.88 19.45 -12.40
C ALA A 100 5.68 19.03 -11.54
N VAL A 101 5.88 18.09 -10.61
CA VAL A 101 4.92 17.70 -9.58
C VAL A 101 5.11 18.60 -8.36
N GLN A 102 4.01 18.99 -7.72
CA GLN A 102 4.04 19.29 -6.29
C GLN A 102 4.50 17.97 -5.64
N ARG A 103 5.80 17.84 -5.37
CA ARG A 103 6.37 16.67 -4.68
C ARG A 103 5.56 16.26 -3.45
N PRO A 104 4.76 17.16 -2.83
CA PRO A 104 3.75 16.70 -1.91
C PRO A 104 2.37 16.33 -2.45
N SER A 105 1.81 15.26 -1.90
CA SER A 105 0.36 15.04 -1.82
C SER A 105 -0.21 15.80 -0.62
N GLY A 106 -1.52 16.03 -0.58
CA GLY A 106 -2.20 16.49 0.63
C GLY A 106 -2.87 17.86 0.57
N THR A 107 -2.46 18.77 -0.31
CA THR A 107 -3.14 20.08 -0.51
C THR A 107 -4.51 19.92 -1.17
N GLN A 108 -4.68 18.84 -1.94
CA GLN A 108 -5.88 18.52 -2.69
C GLN A 108 -6.30 17.07 -2.45
N LEU A 109 -7.55 16.88 -2.01
CA LEU A 109 -8.19 15.57 -1.97
C LEU A 109 -8.81 15.27 -3.34
N ARG A 110 -8.45 14.12 -3.93
CA ARG A 110 -9.05 13.59 -5.15
C ARG A 110 -10.09 12.53 -4.80
N THR A 111 -11.35 12.82 -5.09
CA THR A 111 -12.46 11.87 -4.88
C THR A 111 -12.84 11.20 -6.20
N TYR A 112 -12.86 9.86 -6.21
CA TYR A 112 -13.25 9.02 -7.34
C TYR A 112 -14.50 8.21 -7.01
N ARG A 113 -15.40 8.09 -7.99
CA ARG A 113 -16.54 7.17 -7.93
C ARG A 113 -16.06 5.77 -8.27
N ILE A 114 -16.11 4.86 -7.29
CA ILE A 114 -15.71 3.46 -7.49
C ILE A 114 -16.94 2.57 -7.69
N ALA A 115 -16.88 1.67 -8.65
CA ALA A 115 -17.85 0.58 -8.84
C ALA A 115 -17.19 -0.75 -8.44
N ILE A 116 -17.66 -1.38 -7.37
CA ILE A 116 -17.15 -2.68 -6.91
C ILE A 116 -18.18 -3.76 -7.20
N ALA A 117 -17.90 -4.61 -8.18
CA ALA A 117 -18.71 -5.78 -8.48
C ALA A 117 -18.34 -6.94 -7.53
N ALA A 118 -19.30 -7.79 -7.21
CA ALA A 118 -19.07 -8.99 -6.41
C ALA A 118 -19.63 -10.22 -7.12
N THR A 119 -18.81 -11.27 -7.27
CA THR A 119 -19.28 -12.54 -7.84
C THR A 119 -20.31 -13.21 -6.92
N GLY A 120 -21.10 -14.11 -7.47
CA GLY A 120 -22.06 -14.91 -6.73
C GLY A 120 -21.41 -15.64 -5.55
N GLU A 121 -20.22 -16.20 -5.74
CA GLU A 121 -19.50 -16.92 -4.69
C GLU A 121 -19.03 -16.00 -3.56
N TYR A 122 -18.51 -14.80 -3.89
CA TYR A 122 -18.15 -13.81 -2.86
C TYR A 122 -19.40 -13.42 -2.05
N THR A 123 -20.50 -13.18 -2.73
CA THR A 123 -21.76 -12.83 -2.06
C THR A 123 -22.26 -13.96 -1.18
N GLN A 124 -22.20 -15.22 -1.63
CA GLN A 124 -22.56 -16.39 -0.83
C GLN A 124 -21.66 -16.54 0.40
N TYR A 125 -20.35 -16.35 0.25
CA TYR A 125 -19.40 -16.39 1.36
C TYR A 125 -19.79 -15.40 2.48
N HIS A 126 -20.23 -14.19 2.11
CA HIS A 126 -20.62 -13.19 3.11
C HIS A 126 -22.05 -13.34 3.66
N GLY A 127 -22.85 -14.32 3.22
CA GLY A 127 -24.21 -14.56 3.72
C GLY A 127 -25.30 -14.60 2.65
N GLY A 128 -24.93 -14.47 1.38
CA GLY A 128 -25.80 -14.73 0.23
C GLY A 128 -26.74 -13.61 -0.18
N THR A 129 -26.76 -12.48 0.54
CA THR A 129 -27.57 -11.32 0.17
C THR A 129 -26.74 -10.14 -0.31
N VAL A 130 -27.34 -9.28 -1.13
CA VAL A 130 -26.72 -8.03 -1.59
C VAL A 130 -26.25 -7.16 -0.43
N GLU A 131 -27.06 -7.04 0.65
CA GLU A 131 -26.72 -6.22 1.81
C GLU A 131 -25.54 -6.81 2.61
N ASP A 132 -25.43 -8.14 2.66
CA ASP A 132 -24.30 -8.81 3.33
C ASP A 132 -22.99 -8.53 2.60
N ALA A 133 -22.95 -8.77 1.27
CA ALA A 133 -21.78 -8.48 0.45
C ALA A 133 -21.45 -6.98 0.45
N LEU A 134 -22.46 -6.10 0.35
CA LEU A 134 -22.25 -4.66 0.41
C LEU A 134 -21.66 -4.21 1.75
N SER A 135 -22.05 -4.86 2.87
CA SER A 135 -21.47 -4.58 4.19
C SER A 135 -19.97 -4.94 4.24
N ALA A 136 -19.58 -6.06 3.64
CA ALA A 136 -18.19 -6.47 3.54
C ALA A 136 -17.39 -5.52 2.63
N ILE A 137 -17.90 -5.22 1.43
CA ILE A 137 -17.31 -4.25 0.50
C ILE A 137 -17.07 -2.89 1.17
N VAL A 138 -18.04 -2.40 1.93
CA VAL A 138 -17.92 -1.12 2.64
C VAL A 138 -16.86 -1.18 3.73
N THR A 139 -16.72 -2.30 4.44
CA THR A 139 -15.68 -2.50 5.47
C THR A 139 -14.29 -2.40 4.85
N THR A 140 -14.04 -3.18 3.79
CA THR A 140 -12.79 -3.17 3.02
C THR A 140 -12.48 -1.76 2.50
N LEU A 141 -13.43 -1.15 1.78
CA LEU A 141 -13.20 0.16 1.18
C LEU A 141 -12.98 1.27 2.22
N ASN A 142 -13.59 1.17 3.40
CA ASN A 142 -13.39 2.14 4.48
C ASN A 142 -11.96 2.09 5.03
N ARG A 143 -11.37 0.88 5.14
CA ARG A 143 -9.97 0.66 5.54
C ARG A 143 -8.99 1.15 4.49
N VAL A 144 -9.21 0.74 3.24
CA VAL A 144 -8.41 1.18 2.08
C VAL A 144 -8.42 2.70 1.97
N ASN A 145 -9.58 3.35 2.07
CA ASN A 145 -9.66 4.82 2.08
C ASN A 145 -8.86 5.45 3.23
N GLY A 146 -8.73 4.79 4.38
CA GLY A 146 -7.86 5.27 5.46
C GLY A 146 -6.41 5.42 5.03
N ILE A 147 -5.88 4.44 4.30
CA ILE A 147 -4.52 4.45 3.77
C ILE A 147 -4.39 5.43 2.61
N TYR A 148 -5.33 5.41 1.66
CA TYR A 148 -5.27 6.23 0.45
C TYR A 148 -5.45 7.72 0.75
N GLU A 149 -6.29 8.08 1.72
CA GLU A 149 -6.40 9.47 2.18
C GLU A 149 -5.15 9.91 2.92
N ARG A 150 -4.45 9.00 3.62
CA ARG A 150 -3.20 9.28 4.34
C ARG A 150 -2.00 9.44 3.39
N ASP A 151 -1.84 8.53 2.46
CA ASP A 151 -0.58 8.41 1.69
C ASP A 151 -0.63 9.23 0.39
N VAL A 152 -1.78 9.34 -0.26
CA VAL A 152 -1.89 9.91 -1.62
C VAL A 152 -3.07 10.88 -1.78
N ALA A 153 -3.73 11.28 -0.68
CA ALA A 153 -4.89 12.16 -0.69
C ALA A 153 -5.98 11.73 -1.69
N VAL A 154 -6.30 10.43 -1.70
CA VAL A 154 -7.35 9.83 -2.54
C VAL A 154 -8.48 9.30 -1.69
N ARG A 155 -9.72 9.59 -2.10
CA ARG A 155 -10.94 8.98 -1.53
C ARG A 155 -11.75 8.31 -2.62
N MET A 156 -12.22 7.10 -2.34
CA MET A 156 -13.10 6.34 -3.21
C MET A 156 -14.51 6.23 -2.61
N VAL A 157 -15.52 6.55 -3.42
CA VAL A 157 -16.93 6.54 -3.01
C VAL A 157 -17.72 5.60 -3.91
N LEU A 158 -18.34 4.56 -3.33
CA LEU A 158 -19.20 3.64 -4.08
C LEU A 158 -20.29 4.38 -4.86
N VAL A 159 -20.47 4.01 -6.13
CA VAL A 159 -21.47 4.56 -7.05
C VAL A 159 -22.91 4.35 -6.58
N ASP A 160 -23.82 5.15 -7.12
CA ASP A 160 -25.24 5.21 -6.76
C ASP A 160 -25.99 3.88 -6.82
N ASN A 161 -25.68 3.04 -7.80
CA ASN A 161 -26.32 1.77 -8.08
C ASN A 161 -25.34 0.60 -7.97
N ASN A 162 -24.34 0.69 -7.10
CA ASN A 162 -23.35 -0.39 -6.89
C ASN A 162 -24.00 -1.71 -6.47
N ASP A 163 -25.17 -1.67 -5.85
CA ASP A 163 -25.92 -2.87 -5.46
C ASP A 163 -26.42 -3.69 -6.66
N GLU A 164 -26.49 -3.10 -7.87
CA GLU A 164 -26.90 -3.80 -9.10
C GLU A 164 -25.79 -4.66 -9.70
N ILE A 165 -24.53 -4.48 -9.28
CA ILE A 165 -23.37 -5.28 -9.69
C ILE A 165 -22.88 -6.24 -8.59
N ILE A 166 -23.73 -6.48 -7.59
CA ILE A 166 -23.54 -7.52 -6.57
C ILE A 166 -24.41 -8.72 -6.96
N PHE A 167 -23.76 -9.76 -7.48
CA PHE A 167 -24.45 -10.96 -7.94
C PHE A 167 -24.60 -11.93 -6.78
N THR A 168 -25.77 -12.55 -6.63
CA THR A 168 -26.09 -13.40 -5.46
C THR A 168 -26.03 -14.89 -5.77
N ASP A 169 -26.10 -15.29 -7.03
CA ASP A 169 -26.17 -16.68 -7.44
C ASP A 169 -24.97 -17.03 -8.35
N PRO A 170 -24.02 -17.86 -7.87
CA PRO A 170 -22.87 -18.30 -8.65
C PRO A 170 -23.21 -18.97 -9.99
N SER A 171 -24.41 -19.56 -10.10
CA SER A 171 -24.81 -20.28 -11.32
C SER A 171 -25.34 -19.36 -12.42
N THR A 172 -25.70 -18.13 -12.07
CA THR A 172 -26.30 -17.15 -13.00
C THR A 172 -25.53 -15.84 -13.08
N ASP A 173 -24.47 -15.66 -12.29
CA ASP A 173 -23.59 -14.50 -12.44
C ASP A 173 -22.85 -14.52 -13.81
N PRO A 174 -22.44 -13.35 -14.31
CA PRO A 174 -21.83 -13.24 -15.64
C PRO A 174 -20.32 -13.57 -15.67
N PHE A 175 -19.76 -14.09 -14.57
CA PHE A 175 -18.33 -14.15 -14.33
C PHE A 175 -17.78 -15.56 -14.49
N ASN A 176 -16.55 -15.63 -15.01
CA ASN A 176 -15.78 -16.86 -15.05
C ASN A 176 -14.75 -16.85 -13.92
N ASN A 177 -15.04 -17.59 -12.85
CA ASN A 177 -14.21 -17.65 -11.64
C ASN A 177 -13.00 -18.59 -11.76
N SER A 178 -12.75 -19.18 -12.94
CA SER A 178 -11.60 -20.07 -13.18
C SER A 178 -10.33 -19.32 -13.64
N SER A 179 -10.43 -18.02 -13.95
CA SER A 179 -9.28 -17.22 -14.38
C SER A 179 -9.48 -15.73 -14.11
N ASN A 180 -8.63 -15.16 -13.26
CA ASN A 180 -8.65 -13.73 -12.93
C ASN A 180 -8.48 -12.85 -14.19
N SER A 181 -7.75 -13.29 -15.22
CA SER A 181 -7.59 -12.54 -16.47
C SER A 181 -8.86 -12.51 -17.34
N ILE A 182 -9.67 -13.57 -17.31
CA ILE A 182 -10.98 -13.59 -17.98
C ILE A 182 -11.94 -12.71 -17.19
N LEU A 183 -11.97 -12.89 -15.87
CA LEU A 183 -12.79 -12.12 -14.95
C LEU A 183 -12.55 -10.61 -15.10
N LEU A 184 -11.29 -10.18 -15.20
CA LEU A 184 -10.90 -8.77 -15.41
C LEU A 184 -11.54 -8.14 -16.66
N ASN A 185 -11.64 -8.89 -17.76
CA ASN A 185 -12.30 -8.38 -18.98
C ASN A 185 -13.82 -8.39 -18.84
N GLN A 186 -14.40 -9.40 -18.19
CA GLN A 186 -15.84 -9.47 -17.93
C GLN A 186 -16.29 -8.35 -17.00
N LEU A 187 -15.51 -8.02 -15.97
CA LEU A 187 -15.76 -6.90 -15.05
C LEU A 187 -15.90 -5.59 -15.81
N GLN A 188 -14.97 -5.29 -16.73
CA GLN A 188 -15.05 -4.09 -17.57
C GLN A 188 -16.38 -4.02 -18.32
N THR A 189 -16.75 -5.12 -19.01
CA THR A 189 -17.99 -5.18 -19.79
C THR A 189 -19.22 -5.02 -18.89
N GLN A 190 -19.31 -5.78 -17.80
CA GLN A 190 -20.50 -5.79 -16.93
C GLN A 190 -20.69 -4.47 -16.19
N ILE A 191 -19.61 -3.86 -15.70
CA ILE A 191 -19.69 -2.55 -15.03
C ILE A 191 -20.07 -1.47 -16.06
N ASP A 192 -19.51 -1.50 -17.27
CA ASP A 192 -19.91 -0.56 -18.33
C ASP A 192 -21.39 -0.72 -18.74
N GLU A 193 -21.89 -1.95 -18.83
CA GLU A 193 -23.27 -2.24 -19.21
C GLU A 193 -24.30 -1.85 -18.14
N ILE A 194 -24.01 -2.16 -16.87
CA ILE A 194 -24.97 -2.00 -15.76
C ILE A 194 -24.87 -0.61 -15.12
N ILE A 195 -23.65 -0.17 -14.78
CA ILE A 195 -23.43 1.14 -14.15
C ILE A 195 -23.42 2.24 -15.21
N GLY A 196 -22.89 1.96 -16.41
CA GLY A 196 -22.67 2.96 -17.46
C GLY A 196 -21.31 3.63 -17.30
N SER A 197 -20.51 3.64 -18.36
CA SER A 197 -19.13 4.14 -18.31
C SER A 197 -18.99 5.57 -17.77
N ASN A 198 -19.97 6.46 -17.97
CA ASN A 198 -19.90 7.84 -17.45
C ASN A 198 -20.16 7.95 -15.94
N ASN A 199 -20.67 6.89 -15.32
CA ASN A 199 -21.17 6.91 -13.94
C ASN A 199 -20.14 6.41 -12.91
N TYR A 200 -18.96 5.99 -13.36
CA TYR A 200 -17.86 5.56 -12.49
C TYR A 200 -16.49 5.97 -13.07
N ASP A 201 -15.51 6.06 -12.17
CA ASP A 201 -14.17 6.57 -12.43
C ASP A 201 -13.11 5.46 -12.35
N ILE A 202 -13.36 4.48 -11.48
CA ILE A 202 -12.60 3.25 -11.29
C ILE A 202 -13.60 2.10 -11.01
N GLY A 203 -13.37 0.94 -11.58
CA GLY A 203 -14.13 -0.28 -11.29
C GLY A 203 -13.20 -1.38 -10.78
N HIS A 204 -13.72 -2.22 -9.91
CA HIS A 204 -12.98 -3.33 -9.31
C HIS A 204 -13.93 -4.51 -9.07
N GLY A 205 -13.43 -5.73 -9.02
CA GLY A 205 -14.21 -6.93 -8.71
C GLY A 205 -13.70 -7.65 -7.48
N PHE A 206 -14.62 -8.16 -6.65
CA PHE A 206 -14.31 -9.09 -5.57
C PHE A 206 -14.85 -10.49 -5.88
N SER A 207 -14.01 -11.50 -5.64
CA SER A 207 -14.31 -12.91 -5.87
C SER A 207 -13.74 -13.79 -4.76
N VAL A 208 -14.08 -15.09 -4.77
CA VAL A 208 -13.39 -16.10 -3.94
C VAL A 208 -12.27 -16.82 -4.69
N GLY A 209 -12.00 -16.43 -5.93
CA GLY A 209 -10.85 -16.92 -6.69
C GLY A 209 -9.57 -16.47 -6.00
N ASN A 210 -8.52 -17.28 -6.03
CA ASN A 210 -7.29 -16.94 -5.35
C ASN A 210 -6.46 -15.94 -6.16
N GLY A 211 -5.89 -14.92 -5.51
CA GLY A 211 -5.00 -13.97 -6.16
C GLY A 211 -5.68 -12.65 -6.56
N GLY A 212 -4.94 -11.84 -7.30
CA GLY A 212 -5.47 -10.66 -7.95
C GLY A 212 -4.76 -10.38 -9.27
N VAL A 213 -5.34 -9.43 -10.01
CA VAL A 213 -4.72 -8.84 -11.19
C VAL A 213 -5.41 -7.51 -11.48
N ALA A 214 -4.62 -6.51 -11.81
CA ALA A 214 -5.12 -5.20 -12.18
C ALA A 214 -4.43 -4.64 -13.42
N GLY A 215 -5.13 -3.74 -14.11
CA GLY A 215 -4.51 -2.89 -15.11
C GLY A 215 -3.64 -1.84 -14.45
N LEU A 216 -2.42 -1.63 -14.95
CA LEU A 216 -1.52 -0.62 -14.41
C LEU A 216 -1.97 0.79 -14.86
N GLY A 217 -2.33 1.63 -13.90
CA GLY A 217 -2.65 3.05 -14.13
C GLY A 217 -3.86 3.25 -15.03
N VAL A 218 -4.97 2.58 -14.75
CA VAL A 218 -6.18 2.56 -15.60
C VAL A 218 -7.33 3.45 -15.11
N VAL A 219 -7.22 4.09 -13.93
CA VAL A 219 -8.25 5.01 -13.44
C VAL A 219 -8.54 6.11 -14.47
N CYS A 220 -9.83 6.45 -14.62
CA CYS A 220 -10.37 7.36 -15.65
C CYS A 220 -10.22 6.91 -17.11
N GLN A 221 -9.60 5.76 -17.42
CA GLN A 221 -9.43 5.29 -18.79
C GLN A 221 -10.63 4.48 -19.28
N ASN A 222 -11.48 5.08 -20.12
CA ASN A 222 -12.62 4.37 -20.71
C ASN A 222 -12.19 3.07 -21.42
N GLY A 223 -12.93 1.98 -21.19
CA GLY A 223 -12.61 0.63 -21.70
C GLY A 223 -11.56 -0.14 -20.91
N SER A 224 -10.90 0.49 -19.92
CA SER A 224 -9.94 -0.19 -19.02
C SER A 224 -10.08 0.16 -17.54
N LYS A 225 -10.84 1.19 -17.16
CA LYS A 225 -10.93 1.68 -15.78
C LYS A 225 -11.61 0.73 -14.79
N ALA A 226 -12.30 -0.31 -15.27
CA ALA A 226 -12.89 -1.38 -14.46
C ALA A 226 -12.05 -2.67 -14.45
N ARG A 227 -10.80 -2.61 -14.93
CA ARG A 227 -9.90 -3.76 -14.99
C ARG A 227 -9.08 -3.89 -13.71
N GLY A 228 -9.71 -4.41 -12.67
CA GLY A 228 -9.05 -4.81 -11.43
C GLY A 228 -9.89 -5.86 -10.72
N VAL A 229 -9.24 -6.89 -10.21
CA VAL A 229 -9.92 -7.92 -9.43
C VAL A 229 -9.04 -8.38 -8.28
N THR A 230 -9.66 -8.52 -7.11
CA THR A 230 -9.07 -9.17 -5.96
C THR A 230 -9.91 -10.37 -5.58
N GLY A 231 -9.25 -11.46 -5.20
CA GLY A 231 -9.94 -12.58 -4.60
C GLY A 231 -9.10 -13.33 -3.58
N SER A 232 -9.81 -14.01 -2.69
CA SER A 232 -9.26 -14.87 -1.65
C SER A 232 -10.29 -15.94 -1.31
N PHE A 233 -9.84 -17.14 -0.96
CA PHE A 233 -10.73 -18.17 -0.39
C PHE A 233 -11.38 -17.76 0.93
N ASP A 234 -10.78 -16.78 1.60
CA ASP A 234 -11.25 -16.18 2.85
C ASP A 234 -11.18 -14.65 2.70
N PRO A 235 -12.14 -14.02 1.99
CA PRO A 235 -12.05 -12.61 1.60
C PRO A 235 -12.52 -11.68 2.72
N VAL A 236 -11.85 -11.79 3.87
CA VAL A 236 -12.14 -11.05 5.11
C VAL A 236 -10.87 -10.57 5.77
N GLY A 237 -11.03 -9.57 6.63
CA GLY A 237 -9.99 -9.11 7.53
C GLY A 237 -8.83 -8.40 6.83
N ASP A 238 -7.87 -8.02 7.65
CA ASP A 238 -6.71 -7.24 7.24
C ASP A 238 -5.90 -7.84 6.07
N PRO A 239 -5.62 -9.16 5.99
CA PRO A 239 -4.92 -9.71 4.85
C PRO A 239 -5.62 -9.48 3.51
N PHE A 240 -6.94 -9.66 3.46
CA PHE A 240 -7.69 -9.39 2.24
C PHE A 240 -7.71 -7.89 1.93
N ASP A 241 -8.04 -7.07 2.93
CA ASP A 241 -8.23 -5.63 2.74
C ASP A 241 -6.94 -4.90 2.36
N ILE A 242 -5.82 -5.24 2.99
CA ILE A 242 -4.57 -4.50 2.87
C ILE A 242 -3.57 -5.23 1.97
N ASP A 243 -3.30 -6.51 2.20
CA ASP A 243 -2.26 -7.20 1.44
C ASP A 243 -2.71 -7.37 -0.03
N TYR A 244 -4.02 -7.47 -0.30
CA TYR A 244 -4.54 -7.69 -1.66
C TYR A 244 -5.35 -6.50 -2.20
N VAL A 245 -6.43 -6.06 -1.55
CA VAL A 245 -7.30 -5.03 -2.16
C VAL A 245 -6.59 -3.69 -2.31
N ALA A 246 -5.86 -3.22 -1.28
CA ALA A 246 -5.05 -2.01 -1.39
C ALA A 246 -3.91 -2.16 -2.41
N HIS A 247 -3.36 -3.37 -2.58
CA HIS A 247 -2.33 -3.67 -3.58
C HIS A 247 -2.86 -3.52 -5.01
N GLU A 248 -3.95 -4.21 -5.33
CA GLU A 248 -4.54 -4.22 -6.67
C GLU A 248 -5.10 -2.85 -7.06
N LEU A 249 -5.68 -2.13 -6.11
CA LEU A 249 -6.05 -0.72 -6.33
C LEU A 249 -4.78 0.12 -6.57
N GLY A 250 -3.66 -0.16 -5.90
CA GLY A 250 -2.37 0.51 -6.11
C GLY A 250 -1.90 0.40 -7.55
N HIS A 251 -2.04 -0.80 -8.14
CA HIS A 251 -1.84 -1.01 -9.57
C HIS A 251 -2.78 -0.18 -10.43
N GLN A 252 -4.09 -0.16 -10.14
CA GLN A 252 -5.03 0.67 -10.90
C GLN A 252 -4.67 2.16 -10.85
N PHE A 253 -4.08 2.62 -9.74
CA PHE A 253 -3.54 3.97 -9.56
C PHE A 253 -2.10 4.16 -10.08
N GLY A 254 -1.48 3.14 -10.68
CA GLY A 254 -0.22 3.25 -11.43
C GLY A 254 1.04 2.88 -10.66
N ALA A 255 0.93 2.34 -9.43
CA ALA A 255 2.08 1.82 -8.71
C ALA A 255 2.54 0.47 -9.28
N SER A 256 3.86 0.29 -9.41
CA SER A 256 4.49 -0.99 -9.75
C SER A 256 4.98 -1.68 -8.49
N HIS A 257 5.33 -2.97 -8.60
CA HIS A 257 5.87 -3.73 -7.46
C HIS A 257 7.18 -3.16 -6.93
N THR A 258 7.37 -3.23 -5.61
CA THR A 258 8.55 -2.66 -4.92
C THR A 258 9.57 -3.70 -4.47
N PHE A 259 9.24 -4.99 -4.48
CA PHE A 259 10.11 -6.06 -4.00
C PHE A 259 11.27 -6.39 -4.96
N ASN A 260 12.35 -6.96 -4.42
CA ASN A 260 13.55 -7.37 -5.15
C ASN A 260 13.90 -8.85 -4.90
N SER A 261 13.01 -9.74 -5.31
CA SER A 261 13.20 -11.20 -5.33
C SER A 261 12.65 -11.78 -6.64
N GLU A 262 13.03 -13.02 -6.96
CA GLU A 262 12.56 -13.77 -8.13
C GLU A 262 12.11 -15.19 -7.78
N ILE A 263 11.85 -15.48 -6.50
CA ILE A 263 11.44 -16.80 -6.02
C ILE A 263 10.04 -16.79 -5.40
N GLY A 264 9.37 -17.96 -5.36
CA GLY A 264 7.98 -18.04 -4.92
C GLY A 264 7.05 -17.23 -5.82
N SER A 265 6.13 -16.45 -5.24
CA SER A 265 5.23 -15.57 -5.99
C SER A 265 5.96 -14.36 -6.61
N CYS A 266 7.16 -13.99 -6.13
CA CYS A 266 7.99 -12.95 -6.75
C CYS A 266 8.57 -13.38 -8.12
N SER A 267 8.46 -14.67 -8.49
CA SER A 267 8.95 -15.19 -9.77
C SER A 267 8.02 -14.85 -10.95
N LYS A 268 8.29 -15.43 -12.13
CA LYS A 268 7.43 -15.35 -13.33
C LYS A 268 7.14 -13.92 -13.80
N GLY A 269 8.11 -13.03 -13.59
CA GLY A 269 8.14 -11.65 -14.07
C GLY A 269 7.31 -10.65 -13.25
N ASN A 270 6.77 -11.06 -12.10
CA ASN A 270 6.15 -10.13 -11.14
C ASN A 270 7.15 -9.06 -10.67
N ARG A 271 8.46 -9.35 -10.60
CA ARG A 271 9.46 -8.35 -10.22
C ARG A 271 9.52 -7.19 -11.23
N SER A 272 9.30 -5.97 -10.74
CA SER A 272 9.43 -4.73 -11.51
C SER A 272 10.83 -4.09 -11.32
N ALA A 273 11.78 -4.37 -12.21
CA ALA A 273 13.18 -3.95 -12.07
C ALA A 273 13.41 -2.44 -11.86
N ASN A 274 12.51 -1.60 -12.39
CA ASN A 274 12.62 -0.13 -12.29
C ASN A 274 11.98 0.45 -11.01
N SER A 275 11.43 -0.39 -10.14
CA SER A 275 10.79 0.00 -8.88
C SER A 275 11.14 -0.94 -7.71
N ALA A 276 12.03 -1.92 -7.93
CA ALA A 276 12.43 -2.95 -6.98
C ALA A 276 13.38 -2.41 -5.89
N TYR A 277 12.89 -1.50 -5.06
CA TYR A 277 13.63 -0.80 -4.01
C TYR A 277 13.67 -1.54 -2.66
N GLU A 278 12.81 -2.54 -2.44
CA GLU A 278 12.74 -3.28 -1.19
C GLU A 278 13.44 -4.64 -1.30
N PRO A 279 14.30 -5.03 -0.33
CA PRO A 279 14.99 -6.31 -0.36
C PRO A 279 14.01 -7.50 -0.22
N GLY A 280 14.31 -8.60 -0.92
CA GLY A 280 13.57 -9.85 -0.79
C GLY A 280 12.09 -9.70 -1.18
N SER A 281 11.20 -10.21 -0.34
CA SER A 281 9.75 -10.05 -0.47
C SER A 281 9.24 -8.62 -0.28
N GLY A 282 10.08 -7.74 0.28
CA GLY A 282 9.69 -6.42 0.77
C GLY A 282 8.70 -6.46 1.94
N THR A 283 8.24 -5.27 2.30
CA THR A 283 7.46 -4.97 3.52
C THR A 283 6.27 -4.06 3.28
N THR A 284 6.25 -3.22 2.24
CA THR A 284 5.13 -2.27 2.01
C THR A 284 3.99 -2.86 1.17
N ILE A 285 2.89 -2.11 1.01
CA ILE A 285 1.69 -2.56 0.29
C ILE A 285 1.99 -3.10 -1.10
N MET A 286 2.85 -2.44 -1.89
CA MET A 286 3.19 -2.88 -3.27
C MET A 286 4.31 -3.93 -3.32
N ALA A 287 4.72 -4.46 -2.16
CA ALA A 287 5.62 -5.59 -2.06
C ALA A 287 4.82 -6.90 -1.93
N TYR A 288 5.53 -8.02 -1.87
CA TYR A 288 4.97 -9.38 -1.79
C TYR A 288 5.32 -10.03 -0.44
N ALA A 289 5.13 -9.28 0.65
CA ALA A 289 5.48 -9.72 1.99
C ALA A 289 4.86 -11.10 2.30
N GLY A 290 5.71 -12.07 2.63
CA GLY A 290 5.28 -13.41 3.05
C GLY A 290 5.07 -14.44 1.93
N ILE A 291 5.16 -14.06 0.65
CA ILE A 291 4.84 -14.97 -0.47
C ILE A 291 6.01 -15.24 -1.44
N CYS A 292 7.22 -14.82 -1.12
CA CYS A 292 8.44 -15.02 -1.92
C CYS A 292 9.38 -16.10 -1.37
N GLY A 293 8.83 -17.15 -0.76
CA GLY A 293 9.60 -18.33 -0.36
C GLY A 293 10.68 -18.04 0.69
N SER A 294 11.93 -18.42 0.41
CA SER A 294 13.06 -18.17 1.32
C SER A 294 13.47 -16.70 1.42
N ASP A 295 13.01 -15.86 0.50
CA ASP A 295 13.34 -14.42 0.48
C ASP A 295 12.31 -13.60 1.26
N ASN A 296 11.40 -14.26 1.98
CA ASN A 296 10.45 -13.62 2.87
C ASN A 296 11.14 -12.97 4.06
N ILE A 297 11.04 -11.64 4.15
CA ILE A 297 11.59 -10.85 5.26
C ILE A 297 10.52 -10.42 6.27
N GLN A 298 9.25 -10.51 5.89
CA GLN A 298 8.08 -10.25 6.73
C GLN A 298 6.94 -11.18 6.28
N GLN A 299 5.95 -11.41 7.14
CA GLN A 299 4.82 -12.30 6.84
C GLN A 299 3.64 -11.61 6.15
N ASN A 300 3.37 -10.35 6.47
CA ASN A 300 2.30 -9.55 5.88
C ASN A 300 2.83 -8.15 5.61
N SER A 301 2.26 -7.40 4.67
CA SER A 301 2.74 -6.04 4.38
C SER A 301 2.44 -5.12 5.56
N ASP A 302 3.20 -4.05 5.78
CA ASP A 302 2.76 -2.96 6.63
C ASP A 302 1.77 -2.09 5.86
N ALA A 303 0.77 -1.52 6.53
CA ALA A 303 -0.33 -0.79 5.89
C ALA A 303 0.08 0.64 5.47
N TYR A 304 1.12 0.77 4.66
CA TYR A 304 1.56 2.00 4.01
C TYR A 304 2.26 1.73 2.67
N PHE A 305 2.30 2.75 1.83
CA PHE A 305 3.02 2.72 0.56
C PHE A 305 4.47 3.17 0.72
N HIS A 306 5.40 2.45 0.08
CA HIS A 306 6.77 2.89 -0.15
C HIS A 306 6.80 4.19 -0.97
N VAL A 307 7.83 5.02 -0.79
CA VAL A 307 8.00 6.33 -1.46
C VAL A 307 7.93 6.23 -2.98
N GLU A 308 8.42 5.13 -3.56
CA GLU A 308 8.27 4.87 -5.01
C GLU A 308 6.80 4.75 -5.43
N SER A 309 5.98 4.02 -4.65
CA SER A 309 4.56 3.88 -4.91
C SER A 309 3.83 5.22 -4.76
N LEU A 310 4.21 6.02 -3.75
CA LEU A 310 3.69 7.38 -3.56
C LEU A 310 3.98 8.25 -4.79
N ILE A 311 5.22 8.24 -5.29
CA ILE A 311 5.63 9.00 -6.47
C ILE A 311 4.87 8.52 -7.70
N SER A 312 4.79 7.22 -7.91
CA SER A 312 4.10 6.64 -9.06
C SER A 312 2.61 7.02 -9.10
N ILE A 313 1.91 6.85 -7.97
CA ILE A 313 0.49 7.20 -7.85
C ILE A 313 0.30 8.70 -8.02
N ASN A 314 1.05 9.53 -7.30
CA ASN A 314 0.93 10.99 -7.39
C ASN A 314 1.22 11.51 -8.81
N SER A 315 2.27 11.00 -9.46
CA SER A 315 2.57 11.35 -10.86
C SER A 315 1.39 11.02 -11.79
N PHE A 316 0.77 9.85 -11.60
CA PHE A 316 -0.37 9.44 -12.43
C PHE A 316 -1.63 10.29 -12.17
N ILE A 317 -2.00 10.53 -10.92
CA ILE A 317 -3.23 11.25 -10.58
C ILE A 317 -3.11 12.76 -10.67
N GLN A 318 -1.89 13.31 -10.74
CA GLN A 318 -1.67 14.76 -10.87
C GLN A 318 -1.31 15.16 -12.31
N LEU A 319 -0.49 14.37 -13.02
CA LEU A 319 0.07 14.74 -14.32
C LEU A 319 -0.45 13.93 -15.51
N SER A 320 -1.26 12.89 -15.26
CA SER A 320 -1.64 11.93 -16.29
C SER A 320 -3.15 11.70 -16.35
N GLY A 321 -3.56 10.59 -16.99
CA GLY A 321 -4.96 10.22 -17.20
C GLY A 321 -5.78 10.12 -15.91
N GLY A 322 -5.15 9.75 -14.78
CA GLY A 322 -5.81 9.63 -13.48
C GLY A 322 -6.39 10.93 -12.93
N ASN A 323 -6.00 12.10 -13.48
CA ASN A 323 -6.56 13.39 -13.06
C ASN A 323 -7.85 13.78 -13.82
N SER A 324 -8.20 13.06 -14.89
CA SER A 324 -9.23 13.51 -15.85
C SER A 324 -10.68 13.36 -15.39
N CYS A 325 -10.93 12.57 -14.34
CA CYS A 325 -12.27 12.29 -13.82
C CYS A 325 -12.43 12.54 -12.32
N ALA A 326 -11.35 12.90 -11.61
CA ALA A 326 -11.38 13.13 -10.17
C ALA A 326 -12.19 14.38 -9.82
N GLN A 327 -13.00 14.31 -8.78
CA GLN A 327 -13.50 15.51 -8.11
C GLN A 327 -12.43 16.01 -7.13
N ILE A 328 -11.87 17.18 -7.40
CA ILE A 328 -10.82 17.79 -6.60
C ILE A 328 -11.43 18.76 -5.57
N THR A 329 -11.01 18.64 -4.31
CA THR A 329 -11.33 19.59 -3.25
C THR A 329 -10.05 19.99 -2.51
N GLU A 330 -9.85 21.28 -2.30
CA GLU A 330 -8.77 21.78 -1.45
C GLU A 330 -8.96 21.29 -0.01
N THR A 331 -7.88 20.81 0.61
CA THR A 331 -7.89 20.35 2.01
C THR A 331 -7.62 21.48 2.98
N GLY A 332 -6.95 22.53 2.51
CA GLY A 332 -6.41 23.60 3.35
C GLY A 332 -5.15 23.21 4.12
N ASN A 333 -4.61 22.01 3.87
CA ASN A 333 -3.41 21.49 4.52
C ASN A 333 -2.14 22.16 3.97
N ASN A 334 -1.23 22.55 4.85
CA ASN A 334 0.12 22.96 4.51
C ASN A 334 1.06 21.78 4.70
N ILE A 335 1.76 21.42 3.64
CA ILE A 335 2.60 20.23 3.61
C ILE A 335 3.82 20.38 4.55
N PRO A 336 4.20 19.31 5.27
CA PRO A 336 5.47 19.25 5.98
C PRO A 336 6.67 19.59 5.10
N ILE A 337 7.61 20.36 5.66
CA ILE A 337 8.91 20.62 5.05
C ILE A 337 9.88 19.58 5.56
N VAL A 338 10.52 18.85 4.64
CA VAL A 338 11.36 17.68 4.95
C VAL A 338 12.78 17.92 4.47
N GLU A 339 13.76 17.60 5.32
CA GLU A 339 15.18 17.67 4.99
C GLU A 339 15.87 16.37 5.43
N ALA A 340 16.48 15.67 4.49
CA ALA A 340 17.21 14.41 4.73
C ALA A 340 18.65 14.64 5.22
N GLY A 341 19.09 15.89 5.30
CA GLY A 341 20.45 16.27 5.69
C GLY A 341 21.41 16.30 4.52
N THR A 342 22.72 16.48 4.80
CA THR A 342 23.74 16.64 3.76
C THR A 342 24.42 15.32 3.42
N GLY A 343 24.31 14.89 2.16
CA GLY A 343 24.98 13.71 1.62
C GLY A 343 26.40 13.95 1.09
N GLY A 344 26.88 13.04 0.24
CA GLY A 344 28.17 13.13 -0.46
C GLY A 344 29.40 12.72 0.36
N PHE A 345 29.21 12.28 1.60
CA PHE A 345 30.28 11.72 2.42
C PHE A 345 30.58 10.26 2.04
N THR A 346 31.62 9.69 2.67
CA THR A 346 32.01 8.29 2.48
C THR A 346 32.14 7.59 3.83
N ILE A 347 31.52 6.42 3.97
CA ILE A 347 31.66 5.57 5.16
C ILE A 347 32.47 4.30 4.84
N PRO A 348 33.16 3.68 5.82
CA PRO A 348 33.80 2.39 5.62
C PRO A 348 32.79 1.25 5.45
N ILE A 349 33.16 0.19 4.72
CA ILE A 349 32.37 -1.05 4.65
C ILE A 349 32.15 -1.65 6.05
N GLY A 350 31.07 -2.41 6.23
CA GLY A 350 30.79 -3.15 7.47
C GLY A 350 30.59 -2.26 8.71
N THR A 351 30.28 -0.98 8.54
CA THR A 351 30.15 -0.02 9.64
C THR A 351 28.68 0.39 9.84
N PRO A 352 28.10 0.19 11.04
CA PRO A 352 26.80 0.75 11.38
C PRO A 352 26.76 2.26 11.23
N PHE A 353 25.64 2.80 10.78
CA PHE A 353 25.46 4.24 10.59
C PHE A 353 24.06 4.69 11.02
N GLN A 354 23.92 5.99 11.26
CA GLN A 354 22.65 6.65 11.56
C GLN A 354 22.39 7.75 10.55
N LEU A 355 21.18 7.78 10.01
CA LEU A 355 20.68 8.91 9.22
C LEU A 355 19.80 9.77 10.10
N ASN A 356 19.94 11.09 9.97
CA ASN A 356 19.19 12.08 10.74
C ASN A 356 18.52 13.04 9.76
N GLY A 357 17.21 13.18 9.89
CA GLY A 357 16.42 14.14 9.13
C GLY A 357 15.79 15.16 10.04
N THR A 358 15.24 16.21 9.44
CA THR A 358 14.40 17.19 10.13
C THR A 358 13.09 17.36 9.39
N VAL A 359 12.01 17.53 10.14
CA VAL A 359 10.69 17.80 9.59
C VAL A 359 10.03 18.94 10.38
N THR A 360 9.37 19.84 9.66
CA THR A 360 8.55 20.89 10.27
C THR A 360 7.21 20.95 9.58
N ASP A 361 6.14 20.94 10.36
CA ASP A 361 4.78 21.09 9.85
C ASP A 361 4.29 22.53 10.04
N PRO A 362 3.89 23.26 8.98
CA PRO A 362 3.42 24.63 9.12
C PRO A 362 2.11 24.77 9.91
N ASP A 363 1.29 23.72 9.98
CA ASP A 363 0.02 23.70 10.73
C ASP A 363 0.21 23.28 12.20
N GLY A 364 1.38 22.73 12.54
CA GLY A 364 1.74 22.29 13.88
C GLY A 364 1.22 20.91 14.23
N ASP A 365 0.86 20.11 13.22
CA ASP A 365 0.40 18.74 13.39
C ASP A 365 1.54 17.78 13.72
N LEU A 366 1.16 16.63 14.28
CA LEU A 366 2.07 15.52 14.45
C LEU A 366 2.45 14.98 13.07
N VAL A 367 3.72 14.73 12.83
CA VAL A 367 4.22 14.16 11.59
C VAL A 367 4.89 12.83 11.88
N TYR A 368 4.53 11.80 11.12
CA TYR A 368 5.22 10.52 11.18
C TYR A 368 6.23 10.41 10.06
N THR A 369 7.42 9.93 10.40
CA THR A 369 8.54 9.84 9.47
C THR A 369 9.09 8.42 9.37
N ASN A 370 9.66 8.10 8.22
CA ASN A 370 10.49 6.91 8.05
C ASN A 370 11.61 7.13 7.03
N TRP A 371 12.62 6.28 7.13
CA TRP A 371 13.77 6.22 6.23
C TRP A 371 13.67 4.98 5.34
N GLU A 372 13.71 5.18 4.03
CA GLU A 372 13.57 4.12 3.03
C GLU A 372 14.80 4.10 2.12
N GLN A 373 15.38 2.93 1.87
CA GLN A 373 16.44 2.82 0.88
C GLN A 373 15.86 3.01 -0.52
N PHE A 374 16.59 3.74 -1.37
CA PHE A 374 16.16 4.12 -2.71
C PHE A 374 17.21 3.77 -3.77
N ASP A 375 17.86 2.61 -3.61
CA ASP A 375 18.79 2.06 -4.60
C ASP A 375 18.10 0.97 -5.43
N LEU A 376 18.31 0.98 -6.75
CA LEU A 376 17.99 -0.14 -7.63
C LEU A 376 19.22 -1.01 -7.88
N GLY A 377 18.99 -2.29 -8.09
CA GLY A 377 20.06 -3.22 -8.47
C GLY A 377 19.57 -4.54 -9.03
N ALA A 378 20.49 -5.50 -9.08
CA ALA A 378 20.19 -6.85 -9.53
C ALA A 378 19.18 -7.53 -8.61
N ALA A 379 18.34 -8.39 -9.19
CA ALA A 379 17.54 -9.32 -8.40
C ALA A 379 18.46 -10.31 -7.67
N GLY A 380 18.02 -10.81 -6.52
CA GLY A 380 18.76 -11.84 -5.80
C GLY A 380 18.27 -12.04 -4.39
N SER A 381 18.89 -12.99 -3.68
CA SER A 381 18.58 -13.26 -2.28
C SER A 381 18.86 -12.00 -1.43
N PRO A 382 17.94 -11.64 -0.50
CA PRO A 382 18.16 -10.58 0.45
C PRO A 382 19.26 -10.89 1.47
N GLU A 383 19.77 -12.13 1.54
CA GLU A 383 20.91 -12.52 2.39
C GLU A 383 22.27 -12.26 1.73
N THR A 384 22.31 -12.26 0.39
CA THR A 384 23.54 -12.08 -0.39
C THR A 384 23.33 -11.09 -1.55
N PRO A 385 22.98 -9.82 -1.26
CA PRO A 385 22.74 -8.81 -2.28
C PRO A 385 24.00 -8.48 -3.08
N SER A 386 23.86 -8.28 -4.39
CA SER A 386 24.97 -7.99 -5.31
C SER A 386 24.81 -6.63 -5.99
N GLY A 387 25.94 -5.98 -6.31
CA GLY A 387 25.96 -4.64 -6.88
C GLY A 387 25.20 -3.63 -6.01
N ASN A 388 24.27 -2.89 -6.62
CA ASN A 388 23.42 -1.91 -5.92
C ASN A 388 22.06 -2.47 -5.46
N ALA A 389 21.91 -3.80 -5.36
CA ALA A 389 20.67 -4.38 -4.83
C ALA A 389 20.32 -3.79 -3.45
N PRO A 390 19.02 -3.58 -3.14
CA PRO A 390 18.58 -3.10 -1.84
C PRO A 390 19.13 -3.97 -0.70
N LEU A 391 19.52 -3.30 0.38
CA LEU A 391 20.14 -3.89 1.57
C LEU A 391 19.26 -3.78 2.81
N PHE A 392 18.50 -2.69 2.90
CA PHE A 392 17.74 -2.28 4.08
C PHE A 392 16.25 -2.23 3.76
N ARG A 393 15.48 -2.97 4.54
CA ARG A 393 14.01 -3.01 4.48
C ARG A 393 13.43 -1.67 4.93
N SER A 394 12.17 -1.42 4.54
CA SER A 394 11.42 -0.32 5.11
C SER A 394 10.84 -0.75 6.47
N PHE A 395 10.63 0.25 7.33
CA PHE A 395 9.90 0.08 8.59
C PHE A 395 8.77 1.09 8.65
N LEU A 396 7.72 0.72 9.38
CA LEU A 396 6.59 1.59 9.62
C LEU A 396 7.03 2.96 10.16
N HIS A 397 6.37 4.00 9.67
CA HIS A 397 6.56 5.37 10.12
C HIS A 397 6.37 5.54 11.64
N SER A 398 7.21 6.38 12.24
CA SER A 398 7.23 6.67 13.67
C SER A 398 7.38 8.18 13.90
N SER A 399 7.41 8.63 15.16
CA SER A 399 7.76 10.03 15.48
C SER A 399 9.27 10.30 15.48
N ASP A 400 10.11 9.28 15.25
CA ASP A 400 11.56 9.42 15.18
C ASP A 400 12.01 9.97 13.82
N THR A 401 12.82 11.04 13.84
CA THR A 401 13.41 11.64 12.63
C THR A 401 14.76 11.02 12.23
N PHE A 402 15.20 10.00 12.96
CA PHE A 402 16.45 9.28 12.69
C PHE A 402 16.21 7.79 12.54
N ARG A 403 17.14 7.10 11.87
CA ARG A 403 17.18 5.63 11.84
C ARG A 403 18.62 5.15 11.92
N ILE A 404 18.84 4.10 12.70
CA ILE A 404 20.12 3.39 12.82
C ILE A 404 20.06 2.15 11.91
N PHE A 405 21.15 1.89 11.20
CA PHE A 405 21.29 0.81 10.23
C PHE A 405 22.49 -0.10 10.59
N PRO A 406 22.26 -1.41 10.84
CA PRO A 406 20.97 -2.05 11.12
C PRO A 406 20.26 -1.47 12.34
N GLN A 407 19.01 -1.84 12.59
CA GLN A 407 18.29 -1.49 13.82
C GLN A 407 19.16 -1.71 15.08
N LEU A 408 19.06 -0.82 16.07
CA LEU A 408 19.94 -0.85 17.25
C LEU A 408 19.92 -2.19 18.00
N SER A 409 18.78 -2.87 18.03
CA SER A 409 18.65 -4.20 18.63
C SER A 409 19.54 -5.25 17.96
N ASP A 410 19.72 -5.18 16.64
CA ASP A 410 20.56 -6.11 15.88
C ASP A 410 22.03 -5.90 16.22
N ILE A 411 22.44 -4.62 16.32
CA ILE A 411 23.80 -4.25 16.73
C ILE A 411 24.09 -4.72 18.16
N LEU A 412 23.22 -4.40 19.11
CA LEU A 412 23.41 -4.74 20.52
C LEU A 412 23.38 -6.25 20.78
N ASN A 413 22.54 -6.99 20.07
CA ASN A 413 22.41 -8.44 20.21
C ASN A 413 23.32 -9.22 19.26
N GLN A 414 24.15 -8.55 18.45
CA GLN A 414 24.99 -9.16 17.42
C GLN A 414 24.20 -10.13 16.52
N THR A 415 22.98 -9.73 16.18
CA THR A 415 22.07 -10.52 15.35
C THR A 415 21.97 -9.87 13.98
N GLN A 416 21.93 -10.67 12.92
CA GLN A 416 21.69 -10.18 11.58
C GLN A 416 20.26 -10.51 11.18
N THR A 417 19.44 -9.49 10.96
CA THR A 417 18.09 -9.65 10.38
C THR A 417 18.17 -9.63 8.85
N ILE A 418 17.41 -10.49 8.19
CA ILE A 418 17.32 -10.49 6.72
C ILE A 418 16.72 -9.16 6.26
N GLY A 419 17.35 -8.55 5.25
CA GLY A 419 16.99 -7.20 4.79
C GLY A 419 17.50 -6.07 5.70
N GLU A 420 18.48 -6.33 6.57
CA GLU A 420 19.23 -5.31 7.32
C GLU A 420 20.74 -5.57 7.18
N ILE A 421 21.27 -5.48 5.96
CA ILE A 421 22.65 -5.89 5.66
C ILE A 421 23.58 -4.70 5.51
N LEU A 422 24.66 -4.69 6.29
CA LEU A 422 25.73 -3.72 6.10
C LEU A 422 26.47 -3.96 4.77
N PRO A 423 26.79 -2.90 4.01
CA PRO A 423 27.54 -3.03 2.77
C PRO A 423 28.91 -3.67 3.01
N ALA A 424 29.23 -4.70 2.24
CA ALA A 424 30.49 -5.45 2.36
C ALA A 424 31.55 -5.07 1.30
N TYR A 425 31.21 -4.16 0.37
CA TYR A 425 32.07 -3.70 -0.71
C TYR A 425 31.73 -2.25 -1.06
N SER A 426 32.62 -1.61 -1.83
CA SER A 426 32.42 -0.25 -2.31
C SER A 426 31.16 -0.13 -3.18
N ARG A 427 30.24 0.76 -2.79
CA ARG A 427 28.99 1.05 -3.51
C ARG A 427 28.42 2.39 -3.07
N ASP A 428 27.48 2.91 -3.86
CA ASP A 428 26.66 4.04 -3.42
C ASP A 428 25.43 3.55 -2.65
N LEU A 429 24.95 4.41 -1.76
CA LEU A 429 23.70 4.25 -1.06
C LEU A 429 22.87 5.51 -1.19
N THR A 430 21.59 5.34 -1.49
CA THR A 430 20.60 6.40 -1.55
C THR A 430 19.46 6.07 -0.61
N PHE A 431 19.02 7.05 0.18
CA PHE A 431 17.89 6.93 1.07
C PHE A 431 16.96 8.12 0.91
N ARG A 432 15.68 7.90 1.19
CA ARG A 432 14.69 8.97 1.28
C ARG A 432 14.12 9.04 2.69
N PHE A 433 14.07 10.27 3.19
CA PHE A 433 13.38 10.61 4.43
C PHE A 433 11.98 11.07 4.07
N VAL A 434 10.98 10.30 4.47
CA VAL A 434 9.58 10.52 4.10
C VAL A 434 8.83 11.02 5.33
N ALA A 435 8.02 12.07 5.17
CA ALA A 435 7.15 12.61 6.19
C ALA A 435 5.69 12.47 5.78
N ARG A 436 4.86 11.97 6.70
CA ARG A 436 3.41 11.86 6.57
C ARG A 436 2.78 12.72 7.65
N ASP A 437 2.17 13.80 7.23
CA ASP A 437 1.37 14.66 8.10
C ASP A 437 0.15 13.88 8.62
N ASN A 438 -0.15 14.01 9.91
CA ASN A 438 -1.22 13.29 10.56
C ASN A 438 -2.57 14.06 10.55
N GLN A 439 -2.94 14.67 9.43
CA GLN A 439 -4.22 15.36 9.23
C GLN A 439 -5.36 14.46 8.75
N GLU A 440 -6.59 15.00 8.72
CA GLU A 440 -7.79 14.29 8.25
C GLU A 440 -7.67 13.84 6.78
N VAL A 441 -7.04 14.67 5.96
CA VAL A 441 -6.46 14.29 4.66
C VAL A 441 -5.00 14.68 4.75
N ALA A 442 -4.16 13.69 4.96
CA ALA A 442 -2.74 13.88 5.20
C ALA A 442 -2.02 14.41 3.96
N GLY A 443 -0.89 15.07 4.21
CA GLY A 443 0.12 15.31 3.21
C GLY A 443 1.32 14.38 3.35
N VAL A 444 1.98 14.10 2.23
CA VAL A 444 3.25 13.38 2.23
C VAL A 444 4.26 14.19 1.45
N ASP A 445 5.44 14.37 2.02
CA ASP A 445 6.62 14.89 1.31
C ASP A 445 7.86 14.07 1.67
N TYR A 446 8.94 14.25 0.91
CA TYR A 446 10.19 13.55 1.16
C TYR A 446 11.39 14.33 0.65
N ASP A 447 12.56 14.03 1.23
CA ASP A 447 13.85 14.47 0.74
C ASP A 447 14.82 13.29 0.61
N GLU A 448 15.88 13.46 -0.18
CA GLU A 448 16.82 12.41 -0.56
C GLU A 448 18.24 12.71 -0.08
N ILE A 449 18.91 11.67 0.40
CA ILE A 449 20.34 11.70 0.72
C ILE A 449 21.06 10.56 0.01
N SER A 450 22.19 10.86 -0.62
CA SER A 450 23.09 9.86 -1.20
C SER A 450 24.49 10.02 -0.65
N PHE A 451 25.19 8.90 -0.44
CA PHE A 451 26.57 8.84 0.02
C PHE A 451 27.24 7.55 -0.47
N SER A 452 28.57 7.46 -0.36
CA SER A 452 29.32 6.30 -0.83
C SER A 452 29.83 5.45 0.34
N VAL A 453 30.05 4.18 0.07
CA VAL A 453 30.73 3.24 0.95
C VAL A 453 32.04 2.83 0.29
N SER A 454 33.12 2.73 1.07
CA SER A 454 34.44 2.37 0.55
C SER A 454 35.10 1.24 1.33
N ASP A 455 35.70 0.30 0.60
CA ASP A 455 36.56 -0.77 1.08
C ASP A 455 38.03 -0.33 1.30
N ALA A 456 38.36 0.94 1.05
CA ALA A 456 39.68 1.50 1.32
C ALA A 456 40.06 1.45 2.81
N ALA A 457 39.07 1.41 3.69
CA ALA A 457 39.20 1.12 5.11
C ALA A 457 38.33 -0.09 5.47
N GLY A 458 38.78 -0.88 6.46
CA GLY A 458 37.95 -1.94 7.05
C GLY A 458 36.82 -1.37 7.92
N PRO A 459 36.00 -2.24 8.55
CA PRO A 459 34.95 -1.80 9.45
C PRO A 459 35.53 -0.98 10.60
N PHE A 460 34.76 0.00 11.08
CA PHE A 460 35.12 0.71 12.30
C PHE A 460 35.15 -0.27 13.48
N THR A 461 36.32 -0.49 14.08
CA THR A 461 36.49 -1.34 15.27
C THR A 461 36.74 -0.48 16.50
N VAL A 462 36.08 -0.82 17.61
CA VAL A 462 36.39 -0.25 18.93
C VAL A 462 37.45 -1.14 19.56
N ASP A 463 38.72 -0.77 19.41
CA ASP A 463 39.84 -1.60 19.88
C ASP A 463 40.06 -1.50 21.41
N THR A 464 39.69 -0.37 22.02
CA THR A 464 39.76 -0.14 23.47
C THR A 464 38.67 0.83 23.92
N ILE A 465 37.98 0.49 25.02
CA ILE A 465 37.14 1.43 25.78
C ILE A 465 37.92 1.79 27.03
N GLU A 466 38.58 2.94 27.04
CA GLU A 466 39.25 3.44 28.24
C GLU A 466 38.22 4.11 29.16
N GLY A 467 37.93 3.49 30.32
CA GLY A 467 37.14 4.14 31.39
C GLY A 467 36.11 3.29 32.15
N GLN A 468 36.42 2.03 32.49
CA GLN A 468 35.72 1.33 33.59
C GLN A 468 36.62 1.24 34.83
#